data_AF-A0A3B0PBB0-F1
#
_entry.id   AF-A0A3B0PBB0-F1
#
_cell.length_a   1.000
_cell.length_b   1.000
_cell.length_c   1.000
_cell.angle_alpha   90.00
_cell.angle_beta   90.00
_cell.angle_gamma   90.00
#
_symmetry.space_group_name_H-M   'P 1'
#
loop_
_entity.id
_entity.type
_entity.pdbx_description
1 polymer ?
#
loop_
_entity_poly.entity_id
_entity_poly.type
_entity_poly.pdbx_seq_one_letter_code
_entity_poly.pdbx_strand_id
1 'polypeptide(L)'
;MHKPELKEIKKDLEATLNDLKHKLDDKTETYLSATQHGFPSVEELFGVLTDSEISYGYAHDKWGKKYEITEGTRVALLKHHDERVRKETYFNYANGYLKHKQSLARMLYQHLKSISVDALYRKYESSLDSILSHDNVNKKLLEIIYKNVLNNINIFRKYRKAHAKFFEKKFNKKMELW
;
A
#
# COMPACT_ATOMS: atom_id res chain seq x y z
N MET A 1 -18.76 -5.64 -34.58
CA MET A 1 -20.14 -5.71 -34.06
C MET A 1 -20.89 -4.44 -34.48
N HIS A 2 -21.90 -4.56 -35.35
CA HIS A 2 -22.75 -3.45 -35.83
C HIS A 2 -24.23 -3.73 -35.53
N LYS A 3 -24.55 -4.04 -34.27
CA LYS A 3 -25.94 -4.13 -33.79
C LYS A 3 -26.30 -2.82 -33.09
N PRO A 4 -27.20 -1.98 -33.66
CA PRO A 4 -27.56 -0.69 -33.07
C PRO A 4 -28.12 -0.81 -31.66
N GLU A 5 -28.77 -1.93 -31.33
CA GLU A 5 -29.40 -2.17 -30.02
C GLU A 5 -28.37 -2.29 -28.89
N LEU A 6 -27.11 -2.61 -29.20
CA LEU A 6 -26.04 -2.80 -28.21
C LEU A 6 -25.19 -1.55 -28.00
N LYS A 7 -25.54 -0.41 -28.61
CA LYS A 7 -24.72 0.81 -28.59
C LYS A 7 -24.46 1.31 -27.17
N GLU A 8 -25.48 1.32 -26.31
CA GLU A 8 -25.39 1.81 -24.93
C GLU A 8 -24.47 0.95 -24.05
N ILE A 9 -24.44 -0.38 -24.29
CA ILE A 9 -23.62 -1.33 -23.51
C ILE A 9 -22.33 -1.74 -24.22
N LYS A 10 -22.02 -1.12 -25.37
CA LYS A 10 -20.93 -1.55 -26.24
C LYS A 10 -19.58 -1.58 -25.50
N LYS A 11 -19.30 -0.54 -24.71
CA LYS A 11 -18.04 -0.41 -23.97
C LYS A 11 -17.84 -1.57 -22.99
N ASP A 12 -18.88 -1.90 -22.22
CA ASP A 12 -18.82 -2.94 -21.20
C ASP A 12 -18.74 -4.34 -21.84
N LEU A 13 -19.43 -4.54 -22.97
CA LEU A 13 -19.28 -5.76 -23.78
C LEU A 13 -17.87 -5.90 -24.33
N GLU A 14 -17.27 -4.84 -24.86
CA GLU A 14 -15.89 -4.87 -25.36
C GLU A 14 -14.89 -5.14 -24.23
N ALA A 15 -15.09 -4.57 -23.04
CA ALA A 15 -14.28 -4.88 -21.85
C ALA A 15 -14.41 -6.35 -21.46
N THR A 16 -15.64 -6.85 -21.33
CA THR A 16 -15.92 -8.25 -20.98
C THR A 16 -15.31 -9.22 -21.99
N LEU A 17 -15.44 -8.95 -23.29
CA LEU A 17 -14.84 -9.78 -24.34
C LEU A 17 -13.31 -9.77 -24.30
N ASN A 18 -12.69 -8.68 -23.84
CA ASN A 18 -11.26 -8.64 -23.62
C ASN A 18 -10.85 -9.49 -22.42
N ASP A 19 -11.60 -9.46 -21.32
CA ASP A 19 -11.34 -10.29 -20.13
C ASP A 19 -11.44 -11.79 -20.45
N LEU A 20 -12.36 -12.17 -21.35
CA LEU A 20 -12.50 -13.56 -21.80
C LEU A 20 -11.22 -14.15 -22.43
N LYS A 21 -10.29 -13.31 -22.93
CA LYS A 21 -8.99 -13.78 -23.44
C LYS A 21 -8.10 -14.36 -22.34
N HIS A 22 -8.35 -13.96 -21.09
CA HIS A 22 -7.62 -14.34 -19.89
C HIS A 22 -8.40 -15.35 -19.03
N LYS A 23 -9.55 -15.82 -19.51
CA LYS A 23 -10.34 -16.86 -18.87
C LYS A 23 -9.69 -18.23 -19.04
N LEU A 24 -9.70 -19.01 -17.98
CA LEU A 24 -9.32 -20.43 -18.02
C LEU A 24 -10.47 -21.28 -18.60
N ASP A 25 -10.27 -22.59 -18.70
CA ASP A 25 -11.37 -23.48 -19.07
C ASP A 25 -12.46 -23.48 -17.97
N ASP A 26 -13.71 -23.76 -18.37
CA ASP A 26 -14.87 -23.65 -17.50
C ASP A 26 -14.78 -24.53 -16.25
N LYS A 27 -14.15 -25.72 -16.34
CA LYS A 27 -14.00 -26.60 -15.19
C LYS A 27 -13.05 -26.00 -14.16
N THR A 28 -11.94 -25.44 -14.62
CA THR A 28 -10.98 -24.76 -13.75
C THR A 28 -11.57 -23.49 -13.12
N GLU A 29 -12.25 -22.64 -13.88
CA GLU A 29 -12.90 -21.44 -13.33
C GLU A 29 -13.97 -21.80 -12.29
N THR A 30 -14.75 -22.84 -12.55
CA THR A 30 -15.77 -23.33 -11.60
C THR A 30 -15.12 -23.81 -10.30
N TYR A 31 -14.03 -24.58 -10.39
CA TYR A 31 -13.30 -25.05 -9.22
C TYR A 31 -12.71 -23.89 -8.41
N LEU A 32 -12.04 -22.94 -9.06
CA LEU A 32 -11.45 -21.77 -8.40
C LEU A 32 -12.53 -20.95 -7.69
N SER A 33 -13.64 -20.68 -8.37
CA SER A 33 -14.78 -19.95 -7.79
C SER A 33 -15.40 -20.69 -6.59
N ALA A 34 -15.54 -22.02 -6.67
CA ALA A 34 -16.10 -22.81 -5.57
C ALA A 34 -15.18 -22.88 -4.35
N THR A 35 -13.86 -22.82 -4.56
CA THR A 35 -12.85 -23.01 -3.51
C THR A 35 -12.28 -21.70 -2.96
N GLN A 36 -12.53 -20.55 -3.59
CA GLN A 36 -11.95 -19.25 -3.20
C GLN A 36 -12.15 -18.92 -1.71
N HIS A 37 -13.31 -19.24 -1.14
CA HIS A 37 -13.65 -18.97 0.26
C HIS A 37 -13.04 -19.98 1.25
N GLY A 38 -12.46 -21.07 0.75
CA GLY A 38 -11.76 -22.07 1.57
C GLY A 38 -10.31 -21.70 1.88
N PHE A 39 -9.75 -20.68 1.22
CA PHE A 39 -8.37 -20.25 1.42
C PHE A 39 -8.29 -19.01 2.32
N PRO A 40 -7.32 -18.95 3.25
CA PRO A 40 -7.13 -17.79 4.09
C PRO A 40 -6.67 -16.57 3.27
N SER A 41 -7.24 -15.41 3.56
CA SER A 41 -6.80 -14.15 2.95
C SER A 41 -5.54 -13.63 3.66
N VAL A 42 -4.45 -13.53 2.91
CA VAL A 42 -3.19 -12.96 3.42
C VAL A 42 -3.33 -11.47 3.72
N GLU A 43 -4.19 -10.76 2.99
CA GLU A 43 -4.50 -9.35 3.24
C GLU A 43 -5.26 -9.17 4.55
N GLU A 44 -6.24 -10.03 4.83
CA GLU A 44 -6.96 -10.03 6.11
C GLU A 44 -6.01 -10.31 7.27
N LEU A 45 -5.13 -11.32 7.14
CA LEU A 45 -4.12 -11.62 8.15
C LEU A 45 -3.14 -10.46 8.37
N PHE A 46 -2.76 -9.76 7.30
CA PHE A 46 -1.94 -8.56 7.40
C PHE A 46 -2.67 -7.47 8.20
N GLY A 47 -3.94 -7.20 7.89
CA GLY A 47 -4.76 -6.21 8.59
C GLY A 47 -4.96 -6.55 10.06
N VAL A 48 -5.33 -7.79 10.39
CA VAL A 48 -5.46 -8.25 11.79
C VAL A 48 -4.16 -8.01 12.56
N LEU A 49 -3.03 -8.41 11.97
CA LEU A 49 -1.73 -8.21 12.60
C LEU A 49 -1.44 -6.72 12.82
N THR A 50 -1.50 -5.89 11.77
CA THR A 50 -1.06 -4.48 11.84
C THR A 50 -2.00 -3.58 12.63
N ASP A 51 -3.29 -3.86 12.57
CA ASP A 51 -4.30 -2.96 13.10
C ASP A 51 -4.66 -3.31 14.55
N SER A 52 -4.47 -4.57 14.96
CA SER A 52 -4.92 -5.08 16.26
C SER A 52 -3.82 -5.71 17.11
N GLU A 53 -2.91 -6.48 16.52
CA GLU A 53 -1.98 -7.31 17.32
C GLU A 53 -0.61 -6.66 17.55
N ILE A 54 -0.13 -5.79 16.66
CA ILE A 54 1.15 -5.11 16.87
C ILE A 54 1.03 -4.16 18.06
N SER A 55 1.80 -4.46 19.11
CA SER A 55 2.00 -3.53 20.22
C SER A 55 3.15 -2.56 19.93
N TYR A 56 2.80 -1.28 19.85
CA TYR A 56 3.76 -0.18 19.70
C TYR A 56 4.27 0.37 21.04
N GLY A 57 3.74 -0.10 22.17
CA GLY A 57 4.15 0.34 23.51
C GLY A 57 3.70 1.78 23.83
N TYR A 58 4.51 2.48 24.61
CA TYR A 58 4.18 3.80 25.16
C TYR A 58 5.27 4.84 24.84
N ALA A 59 4.83 6.08 24.70
CA ALA A 59 5.70 7.26 24.77
C ALA A 59 5.53 7.93 26.13
N HIS A 60 6.58 8.60 26.61
CA HIS A 60 6.61 9.27 27.90
C HIS A 60 6.93 10.75 27.73
N ASP A 61 6.20 11.61 28.43
CA ASP A 61 6.57 13.02 28.55
C ASP A 61 7.63 13.24 29.63
N LYS A 62 8.10 14.49 29.73
CA LYS A 62 9.10 14.91 30.72
C LYS A 62 8.69 14.70 32.18
N TRP A 63 7.41 14.52 32.48
CA TRP A 63 6.90 14.24 33.83
C TRP A 63 6.65 12.75 34.09
N GLY A 64 6.95 11.90 33.12
CA GLY A 64 6.75 10.45 33.23
C GLY A 64 5.33 9.98 32.93
N LYS A 65 4.44 10.85 32.44
CA LYS A 65 3.10 10.44 32.02
C LYS A 65 3.22 9.61 30.75
N LYS A 66 2.49 8.49 30.73
CA LYS A 66 2.45 7.52 29.64
C LYS A 66 1.38 7.88 28.62
N TYR A 67 1.72 7.73 27.35
CA TYR A 67 0.82 7.84 26.21
C TYR A 67 0.92 6.56 25.40
N GLU A 68 -0.20 5.86 25.24
CA GLU A 68 -0.25 4.64 24.44
C GLU A 68 -0.12 4.98 22.96
N ILE A 69 0.73 4.22 22.27
CA ILE A 69 0.94 4.37 20.82
C ILE A 69 0.05 3.34 20.13
N THR A 70 -0.87 3.83 19.30
CA THR A 70 -1.74 3.05 18.41
C THR A 70 -1.77 3.71 17.04
N GLU A 71 -2.36 3.06 16.04
CA GLU A 71 -2.60 3.69 14.73
C GLU A 71 -3.38 5.01 14.86
N GLY A 72 -4.38 5.04 15.76
CA GLY A 72 -5.21 6.23 16.00
C GLY A 72 -4.50 7.35 16.75
N THR A 73 -3.59 7.04 17.69
CA THR A 73 -2.90 8.06 18.49
C THR A 73 -1.60 8.55 17.88
N ARG A 74 -0.94 7.74 17.03
CA ARG A 74 0.40 8.01 16.48
C ARG A 74 0.55 9.40 15.88
N VAL A 75 -0.38 9.82 15.02
CA VAL A 75 -0.27 11.11 14.32
C VAL A 75 -0.33 12.29 15.30
N ALA A 76 -1.15 12.19 16.35
CA ALA A 76 -1.22 13.20 17.39
C ALA A 76 0.05 13.22 18.24
N LEU A 77 0.58 12.04 18.61
CA LEU A 77 1.80 11.93 19.40
C LEU A 77 3.05 12.41 18.65
N LEU A 78 3.14 12.20 17.33
CA LEU A 78 4.20 12.76 16.47
C LEU A 78 4.11 14.29 16.31
N LYS A 79 2.97 14.90 16.65
CA LYS A 79 2.78 16.36 16.68
C LYS A 79 2.81 16.92 18.09
N HIS A 80 3.09 16.10 19.09
CA HIS A 80 3.09 16.51 20.49
C HIS A 80 4.15 17.58 20.75
N HIS A 81 3.86 18.50 21.68
CA HIS A 81 4.76 19.62 22.00
C HIS A 81 6.07 19.13 22.64
N ASP A 82 6.00 18.11 23.49
CA ASP A 82 7.17 17.45 24.07
C ASP A 82 7.91 16.61 23.01
N GLU A 83 9.19 16.92 22.80
CA GLU A 83 10.06 16.23 21.87
C GLU A 83 10.30 14.77 22.24
N ARG A 84 10.35 14.45 23.55
CA ARG A 84 10.55 13.08 24.00
C ARG A 84 9.41 12.18 23.55
N VAL A 85 8.18 12.69 23.63
CA VAL A 85 6.98 11.98 23.15
C VAL A 85 7.08 11.70 21.66
N ARG A 86 7.46 12.69 20.85
CA ARG A 86 7.64 12.51 19.39
C ARG A 86 8.72 11.45 19.09
N LYS A 87 9.88 11.58 19.74
CA LYS A 87 11.01 10.66 19.57
C LYS A 87 10.65 9.22 19.92
N GLU A 88 10.11 9.00 21.11
CA GLU A 88 9.72 7.66 21.56
C GLU A 88 8.62 7.08 20.65
N THR A 89 7.64 7.89 20.25
CA THR A 89 6.59 7.47 19.31
C THR A 89 7.19 6.99 17.98
N TYR A 90 8.08 7.79 17.37
CA TYR A 90 8.70 7.46 16.09
C TYR A 90 9.41 6.11 16.11
N PHE A 91 10.29 5.90 17.11
CA PHE A 91 11.09 4.69 17.20
C PHE A 91 10.27 3.48 17.65
N ASN A 92 9.40 3.63 18.65
CA ASN A 92 8.63 2.51 19.17
C ASN A 92 7.61 2.01 18.14
N TYR A 93 7.01 2.90 17.36
CA TYR A 93 6.13 2.53 16.27
C TYR A 93 6.88 1.69 15.20
N ALA A 94 8.04 2.16 14.75
CA ALA A 94 8.86 1.41 13.79
C ALA A 94 9.33 0.05 14.37
N ASN A 95 9.70 0.03 15.64
CA ASN A 95 10.11 -1.20 16.33
C ASN A 95 8.95 -2.21 16.44
N GLY A 96 7.71 -1.77 16.59
CA GLY A 96 6.53 -2.62 16.52
C GLY A 96 6.52 -3.44 15.23
N TYR A 97 6.57 -2.78 14.07
CA TYR A 97 6.66 -3.47 12.77
C TYR A 97 7.91 -4.34 12.64
N LEU A 98 9.07 -3.85 13.07
CA LEU A 98 10.34 -4.59 12.93
C LEU A 98 10.36 -5.91 13.72
N LYS A 99 9.68 -5.99 14.86
CA LYS A 99 9.52 -7.25 15.61
C LYS A 99 8.81 -8.34 14.80
N HIS A 100 7.90 -7.95 13.91
CA HIS A 100 7.13 -8.85 13.06
C HIS A 100 7.62 -8.91 11.60
N LYS A 101 8.81 -8.38 11.32
CA LYS A 101 9.34 -8.22 9.94
C LYS A 101 9.29 -9.50 9.09
N GLN A 102 9.50 -10.67 9.70
CA GLN A 102 9.50 -11.94 8.97
C GLN A 102 8.09 -12.34 8.54
N SER A 103 7.10 -12.21 9.42
CA SER A 103 5.70 -12.48 9.11
C SER A 103 5.20 -11.51 8.05
N LEU A 104 5.46 -10.21 8.22
CA LEU A 104 5.10 -9.16 7.26
C LEU A 104 5.73 -9.41 5.88
N ALA A 105 7.01 -9.75 5.82
CA ALA A 105 7.71 -10.07 4.56
C ALA A 105 7.13 -11.32 3.89
N ARG A 106 6.82 -12.38 4.65
CA ARG A 106 6.21 -13.60 4.12
C ARG A 106 4.80 -13.36 3.60
N MET A 107 3.99 -12.54 4.28
CA MET A 107 2.66 -12.16 3.81
C MET A 107 2.75 -11.38 2.50
N LEU A 108 3.59 -10.35 2.42
CA LEU A 108 3.81 -9.60 1.19
C LEU A 108 4.29 -10.50 0.04
N TYR A 109 5.27 -11.37 0.33
CA TYR A 109 5.76 -12.33 -0.66
C TYR A 109 4.66 -13.26 -1.16
N GLN A 110 3.85 -13.83 -0.28
CA GLN A 110 2.76 -14.73 -0.65
C GLN A 110 1.68 -14.01 -1.47
N HIS A 111 1.35 -12.77 -1.12
CA HIS A 111 0.43 -11.93 -1.89
C HIS A 111 0.94 -11.71 -3.33
N LEU A 112 2.20 -11.27 -3.48
CA LEU A 112 2.84 -11.08 -4.79
C LEU A 112 2.94 -12.39 -5.57
N LYS A 113 3.24 -13.50 -4.90
CA LYS A 113 3.31 -14.83 -5.52
C LYS A 113 1.95 -15.26 -6.05
N SER A 114 0.87 -15.01 -5.30
CA SER A 114 -0.50 -15.32 -5.75
C SER A 114 -0.84 -14.57 -7.03
N ILE A 115 -0.56 -13.25 -7.07
CA ILE A 115 -0.76 -12.43 -8.28
C ILE A 115 0.08 -12.96 -9.44
N SER A 116 1.35 -13.31 -9.19
CA SER A 116 2.25 -13.83 -10.24
C SER A 116 1.80 -15.15 -10.82
N VAL A 117 1.29 -16.06 -10.00
CA VAL A 117 0.78 -17.36 -10.46
C VAL A 117 -0.50 -17.19 -11.27
N ASP A 118 -1.45 -16.39 -10.76
CA ASP A 118 -2.70 -16.12 -11.48
C ASP A 118 -2.44 -15.44 -12.84
N ALA A 119 -1.59 -14.41 -12.86
CA ALA A 119 -1.20 -13.72 -14.09
C ALA A 119 -0.60 -14.68 -15.14
N LEU A 120 0.28 -15.59 -14.70
CA LEU A 120 0.92 -16.58 -15.57
C LEU A 120 -0.12 -17.52 -16.20
N TYR A 121 -1.00 -18.12 -15.38
CA TYR A 121 -1.98 -19.09 -15.88
C TYR A 121 -3.08 -18.44 -16.73
N ARG A 122 -3.45 -17.20 -16.41
CA ARG A 122 -4.36 -16.36 -17.21
C ARG A 122 -3.69 -15.72 -18.43
N LYS A 123 -2.44 -16.10 -18.74
CA LYS A 123 -1.71 -15.72 -19.97
C LYS A 123 -1.49 -14.21 -20.10
N TYR A 124 -1.34 -13.50 -18.99
CA TYR A 124 -0.86 -12.12 -19.01
C TYR A 124 0.65 -12.08 -19.28
N GLU A 125 1.12 -11.03 -19.96
CA GLU A 125 2.55 -10.83 -20.21
C GLU A 125 3.34 -10.59 -18.92
N SER A 126 2.70 -10.00 -17.91
CA SER A 126 3.27 -9.82 -16.58
C SER A 126 2.19 -9.65 -15.51
N SER A 127 2.57 -9.75 -14.24
CA SER A 127 1.71 -9.40 -13.11
C SER A 127 1.24 -7.95 -13.12
N LEU A 128 2.03 -7.05 -13.71
CA LEU A 128 1.62 -5.66 -13.86
C LEU A 128 0.49 -5.54 -14.88
N ASP A 129 0.59 -6.26 -15.99
CA ASP A 129 -0.44 -6.25 -17.04
C ASP A 129 -1.73 -6.89 -16.54
N SER A 130 -1.67 -7.91 -15.69
CA SER A 130 -2.87 -8.49 -15.06
C SER A 130 -3.59 -7.50 -14.16
N ILE A 131 -2.86 -6.78 -13.29
CA ILE A 131 -3.44 -5.75 -12.39
C ILE A 131 -4.07 -4.61 -13.20
N LEU A 132 -3.38 -4.11 -14.23
CA LEU A 132 -3.85 -2.98 -15.02
C LEU A 132 -5.02 -3.31 -15.94
N SER A 133 -5.14 -4.57 -16.37
CA SER A 133 -6.20 -5.00 -17.27
C SER A 133 -7.59 -4.79 -16.68
N HIS A 134 -7.75 -4.98 -15.36
CA HIS A 134 -9.04 -4.87 -14.69
C HIS A 134 -9.64 -3.47 -14.79
N ASP A 135 -8.81 -2.44 -14.68
CA ASP A 135 -9.20 -1.04 -14.83
C ASP A 135 -9.02 -0.51 -16.27
N ASN A 136 -8.64 -1.39 -17.21
CA ASN A 136 -8.29 -1.06 -18.59
C ASN A 136 -7.26 0.08 -18.70
N VAL A 137 -6.26 0.07 -17.80
CA VAL A 137 -5.21 1.09 -17.72
C VAL A 137 -4.04 0.73 -18.63
N ASN A 138 -3.66 1.66 -19.50
CA ASN A 138 -2.47 1.48 -20.33
C ASN A 138 -1.19 1.62 -19.49
N LYS A 139 -0.31 0.62 -19.52
CA LYS A 139 1.01 0.64 -18.86
C LYS A 139 1.84 1.90 -19.13
N LYS A 140 1.73 2.48 -20.32
CA LYS A 140 2.38 3.75 -20.69
C LYS A 140 1.98 4.90 -19.75
N LEU A 141 0.74 4.91 -19.23
CA LEU A 141 0.29 5.90 -18.26
C LEU A 141 1.13 5.84 -16.97
N LEU A 142 1.39 4.63 -16.45
CA LEU A 142 2.24 4.45 -15.27
C LEU A 142 3.67 4.95 -15.52
N GLU A 143 4.24 4.63 -16.69
CA GLU A 143 5.57 5.11 -17.06
C GLU A 143 5.63 6.64 -17.14
N ILE A 144 4.58 7.26 -17.70
CA ILE A 144 4.46 8.72 -17.76
C ILE A 144 4.39 9.31 -16.35
N ILE A 145 3.54 8.76 -15.47
CA ILE A 145 3.41 9.24 -14.09
C ILE A 145 4.76 9.11 -13.36
N TYR A 146 5.38 7.93 -13.43
CA TYR A 146 6.67 7.65 -12.78
C TYR A 146 7.76 8.61 -13.27
N LYS A 147 7.93 8.77 -14.59
CA LYS A 147 8.93 9.66 -15.18
C LYS A 147 8.70 11.12 -14.78
N ASN A 148 7.45 11.58 -14.82
CA ASN A 148 7.12 12.95 -14.43
C ASN A 148 7.41 13.20 -12.94
N VAL A 149 7.03 12.29 -12.04
CA VAL A 149 7.35 12.41 -10.62
C VAL A 149 8.86 12.39 -10.39
N LEU A 150 9.58 11.47 -11.02
CA LEU A 150 11.04 11.34 -10.89
C LEU A 150 11.77 12.60 -11.36
N ASN A 151 11.40 13.14 -12.52
CA ASN A 151 11.98 14.37 -13.07
C ASN A 151 11.74 15.59 -12.16
N ASN A 152 10.65 15.57 -11.39
CA ASN A 152 10.25 16.64 -10.50
C ASN A 152 10.62 16.39 -9.02
N ILE A 153 11.34 15.30 -8.71
CA ILE A 153 11.68 14.92 -7.33
C ILE A 153 12.49 16.01 -6.59
N ASN A 154 13.18 16.86 -7.34
CA ASN A 154 13.95 17.98 -6.80
C ASN A 154 13.07 19.02 -6.09
N ILE A 155 11.78 19.13 -6.43
CA ILE A 155 10.82 20.00 -5.72
C ILE A 155 10.69 19.55 -4.26
N PHE A 156 10.55 18.25 -4.00
CA PHE A 156 10.49 17.71 -2.65
C PHE A 156 11.79 17.93 -1.88
N ARG A 157 12.95 17.79 -2.55
CA ARG A 157 14.27 18.11 -1.94
C ARG A 157 14.37 19.59 -1.57
N LYS A 158 13.93 20.50 -2.45
CA LYS A 158 13.90 21.95 -2.18
C LYS A 158 12.98 22.28 -1.01
N TYR A 159 11.77 21.71 -0.99
CA TYR A 159 10.83 21.86 0.11
C TYR A 159 11.42 21.38 1.44
N ARG A 160 11.98 20.16 1.50
CA ARG A 160 12.60 19.63 2.73
C ARG A 160 13.75 20.51 3.23
N LYS A 161 14.61 20.99 2.33
CA LYS A 161 15.70 21.93 2.68
C LYS A 161 15.17 23.25 3.23
N ALA A 162 14.14 23.82 2.61
CA ALA A 162 13.52 25.06 3.07
C ALA A 162 12.84 24.88 4.44
N HIS A 163 12.11 23.78 4.61
CA HIS A 163 11.46 23.43 5.87
C HIS A 163 12.47 23.23 7.01
N ALA A 164 13.58 22.52 6.76
CA ALA A 164 14.65 22.34 7.74
C ALA A 164 15.29 23.69 8.15
N LYS A 165 15.56 24.58 7.19
CA LYS A 165 16.06 25.94 7.47
C LYS A 165 15.07 26.77 8.29
N PHE A 166 13.78 26.69 7.96
CA PHE A 166 12.74 27.37 8.73
C PHE A 166 12.68 26.85 10.17
N PHE A 167 12.70 25.52 10.35
CA PHE A 167 12.68 24.88 11.66
C PHE A 167 13.87 25.34 12.52
N GLU A 168 15.07 25.30 11.96
CA GLU A 168 16.29 25.73 12.65
C GLU A 168 16.23 27.19 13.08
N LYS A 169 15.77 28.10 12.20
CA LYS A 169 15.61 29.51 12.55
C LYS A 169 14.51 29.75 13.60
N LYS A 170 13.39 29.02 13.53
CA LYS A 170 12.24 29.21 14.41
C LYS A 170 12.46 28.67 15.81
N PHE A 171 13.15 27.53 15.93
CA PHE A 171 13.30 26.80 17.20
C PHE A 171 14.74 26.79 17.73
N ASN A 172 15.68 27.42 17.01
CA ASN A 172 17.10 27.47 17.34
C ASN A 172 17.73 26.07 17.59
N LYS A 173 17.28 25.08 16.81
CA LYS A 173 17.71 23.68 16.89
C LYS A 173 17.55 22.97 15.54
N LYS A 174 18.42 22.01 15.25
CA LYS A 174 18.29 21.17 14.04
C LYS A 174 17.01 20.33 14.06
N MET A 175 16.41 20.19 12.89
CA MET A 175 15.26 19.31 12.69
C MET A 175 15.71 17.86 12.70
N GLU A 176 15.12 17.05 13.58
CA GLU A 176 15.35 15.62 13.63
C GLU A 176 14.37 14.87 12.72
N LEU A 177 14.67 13.60 12.44
CA LEU A 177 13.79 12.74 11.61
C LEU A 177 12.49 12.33 12.33
N TRP A 178 12.47 12.43 13.67
CA TRP A 178 11.37 12.06 14.55
C TRP A 178 10.54 13.24 15.03
#